data_AF-A0A259Q174-F1
#
_entry.id   AF-A0A259Q174-F1
#
_cell.length_a   1.000
_cell.length_b   1.000
_cell.length_c   1.000
_cell.angle_alpha   90.00
_cell.angle_beta   90.00
_cell.angle_gamma   90.00
#
_symmetry.space_group_name_H-M   'P 1'
#
loop_
_entity.id
_entity.type
_entity.pdbx_description
1 polymer ?
#
loop_
_entity_poly.entity_id
_entity_poly.type
_entity_poly.pdbx_seq_one_letter_code
_entity_poly.pdbx_strand_id
1 'polypeptide(L)'
;LSPYVTVEAVGMLFGLDLFGKTLAPLGYSRWRSRIDAEKPVTRLLVDKLTREQADSIIRTLQRAMIVKALHAELHIDRERVDDAMIRELRETALRHRSGPTRLRESFGVSDKQEAEFIDKLREVYRVDPDFAGYQLVRLGRIGYSLDEQVNYVHTALTMIGLTKTFSRFVLIVGHNGQTENNPYESALDCGACGGGSGLVNARVLSQMANKTAVRERLATMGITIPEDTWFLPALHNTTTDSIELLDLDLLPPRLLVYLDRLRNGLRAASRLAAAERMPKLMSNPRELDPAHAYRLAHRLAVDWSQTRPEWGLSQNVYGIIGRRSLTQAADLEGRPFLQSYDWRCDPKGRLLENILAAPVVVGEWINLEHFFSTVDNAHMGSGSKAYHNVAGRFGVMTGNLSDLRTGLPMQTVMREGRPYHEPMRLIALIEAPLDFAGRALQSVVKVKNLVLGGWIRAIVIDPTQGYKPFVYNNGQWEERAPLVPQTQEDLVA
;
A
#
# COMPACT_ATOMS: atom_id res chain seq x y z
N LEU A 1 16.29 43.37 -19.23
CA LEU A 1 17.23 42.87 -18.20
C LEU A 1 16.54 42.04 -17.11
N SER A 2 15.37 42.43 -16.59
CA SER A 2 14.63 41.67 -15.55
C SER A 2 14.19 40.22 -15.91
N PRO A 3 13.72 39.91 -17.14
CA PRO A 3 13.29 38.53 -17.46
C PRO A 3 14.45 37.53 -17.55
N TYR A 4 15.60 37.96 -18.08
CA TYR A 4 16.78 37.10 -18.25
C TYR A 4 17.40 36.70 -16.92
N VAL A 5 17.53 37.65 -15.97
CA VAL A 5 18.02 37.35 -14.62
C VAL A 5 17.08 36.41 -13.89
N THR A 6 15.77 36.53 -14.10
CA THR A 6 14.78 35.62 -13.49
C THR A 6 14.88 34.22 -14.09
N VAL A 7 15.00 34.09 -15.42
CA VAL A 7 15.19 32.80 -16.10
C VAL A 7 16.52 32.15 -15.72
N GLU A 8 17.60 32.91 -15.60
CA GLU A 8 18.91 32.42 -15.17
C GLU A 8 18.94 32.05 -13.69
N ALA A 9 18.31 32.84 -12.82
CA ALA A 9 18.20 32.50 -11.40
C ALA A 9 17.34 31.25 -11.18
N VAL A 10 16.23 31.12 -11.92
CA VAL A 10 15.42 29.90 -11.96
C VAL A 10 16.23 28.73 -12.52
N GLY A 11 17.00 28.95 -13.59
CA GLY A 11 17.92 27.97 -14.16
C GLY A 11 19.04 27.54 -13.21
N MET A 12 19.59 28.44 -12.38
CA MET A 12 20.58 28.12 -11.36
C MET A 12 19.97 27.36 -10.19
N LEU A 13 18.75 27.71 -9.76
CA LEU A 13 18.01 26.98 -8.74
C LEU A 13 17.71 25.55 -9.20
N PHE A 14 17.27 25.36 -10.45
CA PHE A 14 17.10 24.02 -11.03
C PHE A 14 18.44 23.33 -11.32
N GLY A 15 19.49 24.10 -11.63
CA GLY A 15 20.84 23.61 -11.84
C GLY A 15 21.43 22.98 -10.59
N LEU A 16 21.20 23.55 -9.41
CA LEU A 16 21.65 22.99 -8.14
C LEU A 16 21.08 21.58 -7.91
N ASP A 17 19.78 21.40 -8.18
CA ASP A 17 19.12 20.10 -8.07
C ASP A 17 19.68 19.11 -9.09
N LEU A 18 19.86 19.54 -10.34
CA LEU A 18 20.43 18.71 -11.40
C LEU A 18 21.85 18.24 -11.07
N PHE A 19 22.76 19.16 -10.73
CA PHE A 19 24.14 18.83 -10.41
C PHE A 19 24.26 18.06 -9.09
N GLY A 20 23.48 18.45 -8.08
CA GLY A 20 23.48 17.78 -6.78
C GLY A 20 23.01 16.34 -6.87
N LYS A 21 21.87 16.09 -7.52
CA LYS A 21 21.34 14.73 -7.76
C LYS A 21 22.28 13.90 -8.64
N THR A 22 22.98 14.50 -9.58
CA THR A 22 23.86 13.78 -10.52
C THR A 22 25.22 13.44 -9.91
N LEU A 23 25.89 14.40 -9.27
CA LEU A 23 27.26 14.24 -8.78
C LEU A 23 27.34 13.60 -7.39
N ALA A 24 26.34 13.86 -6.53
CA ALA A 24 26.32 13.40 -5.15
C ALA A 24 24.90 13.04 -4.67
N PRO A 25 24.20 12.09 -5.32
CA PRO A 25 22.78 11.79 -5.07
C PRO A 25 22.44 11.59 -3.59
N LEU A 26 23.22 10.77 -2.87
CA LEU A 26 23.05 10.55 -1.44
C LEU A 26 23.28 11.80 -0.58
N GLY A 27 24.37 12.54 -0.86
CA GLY A 27 24.74 13.72 -0.09
C GLY A 27 23.71 14.84 -0.27
N TYR A 28 23.31 15.05 -1.52
CA TYR A 28 22.29 16.02 -1.90
C TYR A 28 20.92 15.66 -1.31
N SER A 29 20.45 14.41 -1.44
CA SER A 29 19.18 13.97 -0.86
C SER A 29 19.12 14.15 0.67
N ARG A 30 20.22 13.84 1.37
CA ARG A 30 20.34 14.07 2.82
C ARG A 30 20.33 15.55 3.20
N TRP A 31 20.94 16.40 2.39
CA TRP A 31 20.91 17.84 2.62
C TRP A 31 19.51 18.40 2.36
N ARG A 32 18.89 18.02 1.24
CA ARG A 32 17.58 18.52 0.81
C ARG A 32 16.46 18.12 1.76
N SER A 33 16.51 16.90 2.30
CA SER A 33 15.54 16.41 3.30
C SER A 33 15.58 17.16 4.64
N ARG A 34 16.68 17.87 4.96
CA ARG A 34 16.73 18.76 6.14
C ARG A 34 16.03 20.10 5.93
N ILE A 35 15.79 20.46 4.67
CA ILE A 35 15.11 21.71 4.29
C ILE A 35 13.59 21.46 4.22
N ASP A 36 13.19 20.23 3.90
CA ASP A 36 11.78 19.85 3.91
C ASP A 36 11.22 19.97 5.33
N ALA A 37 10.12 20.72 5.46
CA ALA A 37 9.45 20.88 6.74
C ALA A 37 8.99 19.51 7.25
N GLU A 38 9.21 19.26 8.55
CA GLU A 38 8.65 18.08 9.20
C GLU A 38 7.13 18.08 9.00
N LYS A 39 6.60 17.00 8.44
CA LYS A 39 5.15 16.85 8.30
C LYS A 39 4.54 16.79 9.70
N PRO A 40 3.43 17.49 9.95
CA PRO A 40 2.79 17.45 11.25
C PRO A 40 2.37 16.02 11.60
N VAL A 41 2.43 15.68 12.89
CA VAL A 41 1.93 14.39 13.39
C VAL A 41 0.45 14.28 13.05
N THR A 42 0.10 13.30 12.23
CA THR A 42 -1.29 13.03 11.84
C THR A 42 -1.81 11.79 12.55
N ARG A 43 -2.95 11.92 13.22
CA ARG A 43 -3.70 10.79 13.78
C ARG A 43 -4.68 10.27 12.74
N LEU A 44 -4.75 8.95 12.60
CA LEU A 44 -5.72 8.30 11.72
C LEU A 44 -7.10 8.27 12.37
N LEU A 45 -8.10 8.64 11.59
CA LEU A 45 -9.50 8.52 11.98
C LEU A 45 -9.97 7.10 11.68
N VAL A 46 -9.73 6.19 12.62
CA VAL A 46 -10.09 4.77 12.50
C VAL A 46 -11.53 4.50 12.93
N ASP A 47 -12.03 5.20 13.95
CA ASP A 47 -13.38 5.01 14.44
C ASP A 47 -14.41 5.68 13.54
N LYS A 48 -15.51 4.97 13.28
CA LYS A 48 -16.64 5.51 12.56
C LYS A 48 -17.26 6.66 13.35
N LEU A 49 -17.44 7.80 12.69
CA LEU A 49 -18.05 8.97 13.31
C LEU A 49 -19.51 8.69 13.67
N THR A 50 -19.92 9.09 14.87
CA THR A 50 -21.34 9.15 15.18
C THR A 50 -22.01 10.24 14.36
N ARG A 51 -23.32 10.14 14.18
CA ARG A 51 -24.09 11.17 13.46
C ARG A 51 -23.89 12.56 14.10
N GLU A 52 -23.85 12.63 15.42
CA GLU A 52 -23.63 13.88 16.16
C GLU A 52 -22.24 14.48 15.91
N GLN A 53 -21.20 13.65 15.88
CA GLN A 53 -19.84 14.09 15.57
C GLN A 53 -19.73 14.58 14.12
N ALA A 54 -20.31 13.85 13.17
CA ALA A 54 -20.34 14.23 11.76
C ALA A 54 -21.10 15.56 11.56
N ASP A 55 -22.27 15.70 12.21
CA ASP A 55 -23.03 16.94 12.28
C ASP A 55 -22.15 18.07 12.78
N SER A 56 -21.47 17.89 13.92
CA SER A 56 -20.60 18.90 14.54
C SER A 56 -19.48 19.37 13.60
N ILE A 57 -18.84 18.45 12.87
CA ILE A 57 -17.82 18.77 11.87
C ILE A 57 -18.40 19.66 10.77
N ILE A 58 -19.57 19.29 10.24
CA ILE A 58 -20.24 20.06 9.19
C ILE A 58 -20.62 21.45 9.71
N ARG A 59 -21.12 21.58 10.95
CA ARG A 59 -21.44 22.90 11.52
C ARG A 59 -20.19 23.77 11.57
N THR A 60 -19.06 23.23 12.04
CA THR A 60 -17.79 23.98 12.11
C THR A 60 -17.32 24.44 10.73
N LEU A 61 -17.37 23.56 9.72
CA LEU A 61 -17.01 23.92 8.35
C LEU A 61 -17.94 25.00 7.78
N GLN A 62 -19.25 24.84 7.93
CA GLN A 62 -20.22 25.84 7.47
C GLN A 62 -20.04 27.19 8.15
N ARG A 63 -19.73 27.22 9.45
CA ARG A 63 -19.42 28.47 10.17
C ARG A 63 -18.20 29.18 9.55
N ALA A 64 -17.13 28.43 9.26
CA ALA A 64 -15.95 29.01 8.62
C ALA A 64 -16.26 29.51 7.20
N MET A 65 -17.08 28.77 6.43
CA MET A 65 -17.53 29.19 5.11
C MET A 65 -18.38 30.46 5.14
N ILE A 66 -19.29 30.58 6.10
CA ILE A 66 -20.11 31.80 6.29
C ILE A 66 -19.23 33.00 6.63
N VAL A 67 -18.26 32.85 7.54
CA VAL A 67 -17.31 33.93 7.87
C VAL A 67 -16.51 34.35 6.64
N LYS A 68 -16.04 33.38 5.85
CA LYS A 68 -15.33 33.66 4.60
C LYS A 68 -16.21 34.40 3.59
N ALA A 69 -17.47 33.99 3.46
CA ALA A 69 -18.44 34.63 2.57
C ALA A 69 -18.77 36.05 3.02
N LEU A 70 -18.98 36.29 4.32
CA LEU A 70 -19.23 37.62 4.88
C LEU A 70 -18.10 38.60 4.53
N HIS A 71 -16.85 38.16 4.65
CA HIS A 71 -15.70 38.97 4.27
C HIS A 71 -15.60 39.17 2.76
N ALA A 72 -15.78 38.11 1.97
CA ALA A 72 -15.60 38.17 0.51
C ALA A 72 -16.71 38.93 -0.23
N GLU A 73 -17.97 38.80 0.20
CA GLU A 73 -19.14 39.34 -0.50
C GLU A 73 -19.59 40.69 0.07
N LEU A 74 -19.42 40.92 1.37
CA LEU A 74 -19.95 42.09 2.07
C LEU A 74 -18.87 42.91 2.80
N HIS A 75 -17.59 42.51 2.71
CA HIS A 75 -16.47 43.15 3.41
C HIS A 75 -16.68 43.28 4.93
N ILE A 76 -17.34 42.28 5.53
CA ILE A 76 -17.57 42.22 6.97
C ILE A 76 -16.52 41.32 7.61
N ASP A 77 -15.70 41.92 8.48
CA ASP A 77 -14.68 41.21 9.24
C ASP A 77 -15.27 40.31 10.33
N ARG A 78 -14.59 39.20 10.61
CA ARG A 78 -14.99 38.19 11.63
C ARG A 78 -15.25 38.80 13.02
N GLU A 79 -14.52 39.85 13.38
CA GLU A 79 -14.59 40.52 14.70
C GLU A 79 -15.91 41.23 14.94
N ARG A 80 -16.59 41.64 13.85
CA ARG A 80 -17.86 42.37 13.92
C ARG A 80 -19.07 41.44 13.96
N VAL A 81 -18.85 40.13 13.83
CA VAL A 81 -19.91 39.13 13.68
C VAL A 81 -19.94 38.21 14.89
N ASP A 82 -21.09 38.16 15.57
CA ASP A 82 -21.28 37.25 16.70
C ASP A 82 -21.65 35.82 16.25
N ASP A 83 -21.48 34.87 17.17
CA ASP A 83 -21.74 33.46 16.90
C ASP A 83 -23.23 33.17 16.63
N ALA A 84 -24.13 34.01 17.15
CA ALA A 84 -25.57 33.88 16.96
C ALA A 84 -25.99 34.27 15.54
N MET A 85 -25.38 35.30 14.95
CA MET A 85 -25.58 35.75 13.58
C MET A 85 -25.09 34.69 12.60
N ILE A 86 -23.91 34.10 12.82
CA ILE A 86 -23.40 33.00 11.99
C ILE A 86 -24.37 31.81 12.03
N ARG A 87 -24.88 31.46 13.23
CA ARG A 87 -25.86 30.38 13.37
C ARG A 87 -27.14 30.72 12.63
N GLU A 88 -27.65 31.93 12.74
CA GLU A 88 -28.88 32.37 12.08
C GLU A 88 -28.76 32.35 10.55
N LEU A 89 -27.67 32.89 9.99
CA LEU A 89 -27.37 32.82 8.55
C LEU A 89 -27.30 31.38 8.08
N ARG A 90 -26.70 30.48 8.86
CA ARG A 90 -26.66 29.04 8.58
C ARG A 90 -28.04 28.42 8.53
N GLU A 91 -28.88 28.64 9.55
CA GLU A 91 -30.23 28.06 9.60
C GLU A 91 -31.13 28.62 8.47
N THR A 92 -30.96 29.89 8.11
CA THR A 92 -31.64 30.50 6.95
C THR A 92 -31.16 29.88 5.63
N ALA A 93 -29.85 29.70 5.47
CA ALA A 93 -29.28 29.04 4.29
C ALA A 93 -29.73 27.57 4.17
N LEU A 94 -29.80 26.85 5.30
CA LEU A 94 -30.31 25.47 5.42
C LEU A 94 -31.84 25.37 5.40
N ARG A 95 -32.58 26.46 5.19
CA ARG A 95 -34.05 26.48 5.11
C ARG A 95 -34.78 26.01 6.38
N HIS A 96 -34.10 26.05 7.53
CA HIS A 96 -34.71 25.77 8.84
C HIS A 96 -35.35 27.02 9.47
N ARG A 97 -35.01 28.20 8.94
CA ARG A 97 -35.54 29.49 9.37
C ARG A 97 -35.94 30.34 8.16
N SER A 98 -37.01 31.11 8.33
CA SER A 98 -37.46 32.16 7.40
C SER A 98 -37.54 33.51 8.11
N GLY A 99 -37.42 34.60 7.36
CA GLY A 99 -37.49 35.98 7.87
C GLY A 99 -36.13 36.67 7.94
N PRO A 100 -36.10 37.98 8.26
CA PRO A 100 -34.88 38.77 8.24
C PRO A 100 -33.87 38.24 9.25
N THR A 101 -32.58 38.28 8.93
CA THR A 101 -31.50 37.91 9.84
C THR A 101 -30.92 39.14 10.52
N ARG A 102 -30.20 38.94 11.62
CA ARG A 102 -29.45 39.99 12.33
C ARG A 102 -28.42 40.70 11.45
N LEU A 103 -28.01 40.11 10.33
CA LEU A 103 -27.15 40.75 9.34
C LEU A 103 -27.81 42.04 8.82
N ARG A 104 -29.12 42.00 8.58
CA ARG A 104 -29.91 43.15 8.13
C ARG A 104 -29.94 44.26 9.18
N GLU A 105 -30.24 43.87 10.42
CA GLU A 105 -30.41 44.79 11.55
C GLU A 105 -29.09 45.43 11.99
N SER A 106 -27.99 44.67 11.99
CA SER A 106 -26.71 45.09 12.55
C SER A 106 -25.81 45.81 11.55
N PHE A 107 -25.97 45.56 10.24
CA PHE A 107 -25.11 46.10 9.19
C PHE A 107 -25.85 46.92 8.13
N GLY A 108 -27.17 47.10 8.26
CA GLY A 108 -27.96 47.91 7.32
C GLY A 108 -28.01 47.35 5.90
N VAL A 109 -27.83 46.03 5.77
CA VAL A 109 -27.91 45.33 4.47
C VAL A 109 -29.37 45.40 3.98
N SER A 110 -29.59 45.67 2.69
CA SER A 110 -30.96 45.67 2.13
C SER A 110 -31.51 44.26 1.96
N ASP A 111 -32.85 44.11 1.91
CA ASP A 111 -33.51 42.82 1.67
C ASP A 111 -32.99 42.10 0.42
N LYS A 112 -32.71 42.86 -0.64
CA LYS A 112 -32.17 42.33 -1.89
C LYS A 112 -30.74 41.80 -1.70
N GLN A 113 -29.89 42.55 -1.01
CA GLN A 113 -28.51 42.14 -0.75
C GLN A 113 -28.44 40.93 0.19
N GLU A 114 -29.33 40.87 1.19
CA GLU A 114 -29.42 39.71 2.08
C GLU A 114 -29.86 38.46 1.32
N ALA A 115 -30.88 38.56 0.47
CA ALA A 115 -31.34 37.45 -0.37
C ALA A 115 -30.22 36.96 -1.31
N GLU A 116 -29.56 37.87 -2.03
CA GLU A 116 -28.41 37.55 -2.90
C GLU A 116 -27.26 36.89 -2.11
N PHE A 117 -27.00 37.34 -0.89
CA PHE A 117 -25.98 36.75 -0.03
C PHE A 117 -26.34 35.32 0.41
N ILE A 118 -27.59 35.09 0.82
CA ILE A 118 -28.07 33.75 1.20
C ILE A 118 -28.03 32.79 -0.01
N ASP A 119 -28.36 33.26 -1.20
CA ASP A 119 -28.27 32.45 -2.42
C ASP A 119 -26.81 32.13 -2.77
N LYS A 120 -25.89 33.09 -2.65
CA LYS A 120 -24.44 32.83 -2.78
C LYS A 120 -23.95 31.82 -1.74
N LEU A 121 -24.40 31.92 -0.48
CA LEU A 121 -24.05 30.94 0.55
C LEU A 121 -24.41 29.51 0.13
N ARG A 122 -25.57 29.33 -0.50
CA ARG A 122 -26.03 28.03 -1.00
C ARG A 122 -25.26 27.59 -2.25
N GLU A 123 -25.21 28.43 -3.28
CA GLU A 123 -24.71 28.03 -4.60
C GLU A 123 -23.18 28.01 -4.70
N VAL A 124 -22.53 29.03 -4.12
CA VAL A 124 -21.07 29.23 -4.23
C VAL A 124 -20.35 28.60 -3.06
N TYR A 125 -20.81 28.88 -1.83
CA TYR A 125 -20.15 28.42 -0.61
C TYR A 125 -20.68 27.06 -0.11
N ARG A 126 -21.66 26.47 -0.81
CA ARG A 126 -22.21 25.12 -0.56
C ARG A 126 -22.76 24.95 0.87
N VAL A 127 -23.34 26.01 1.43
CA VAL A 127 -24.06 26.00 2.71
C VAL A 127 -25.55 25.81 2.41
N ASP A 128 -25.92 24.61 1.99
CA ASP A 128 -27.28 24.23 1.65
C ASP A 128 -27.63 22.83 2.19
N PRO A 129 -28.93 22.48 2.28
CA PRO A 129 -29.37 21.20 2.85
C PRO A 129 -28.87 19.97 2.09
N ASP A 130 -28.82 20.03 0.76
CA ASP A 130 -28.48 18.88 -0.08
C ASP A 130 -26.99 18.58 0.04
N PHE A 131 -26.15 19.62 0.01
CA PHE A 131 -24.71 19.46 0.21
C PHE A 131 -24.37 19.02 1.64
N ALA A 132 -25.06 19.54 2.66
CA ALA A 132 -24.91 19.06 4.04
C ALA A 132 -25.28 17.58 4.18
N GLY A 133 -26.39 17.16 3.56
CA GLY A 133 -26.81 15.76 3.50
C GLY A 133 -25.76 14.87 2.81
N TYR A 134 -25.22 15.32 1.67
CA TYR A 134 -24.14 14.63 0.97
C TYR A 134 -22.88 14.50 1.84
N GLN A 135 -22.48 15.57 2.54
CA GLN A 135 -21.34 15.54 3.45
C GLN A 135 -21.56 14.58 4.62
N LEU A 136 -22.77 14.51 5.19
CA LEU A 136 -23.10 13.54 6.24
C LEU A 136 -22.96 12.10 5.75
N VAL A 137 -23.49 11.79 4.56
CA VAL A 137 -23.34 10.47 3.95
C VAL A 137 -21.87 10.14 3.72
N ARG A 138 -21.07 11.12 3.28
CA ARG A 138 -19.63 10.94 3.03
C ARG A 138 -18.85 10.72 4.33
N LEU A 139 -19.10 11.51 5.37
CA LEU A 139 -18.49 11.37 6.69
C LEU A 139 -18.90 10.04 7.36
N GLY A 140 -20.14 9.60 7.18
CA GLY A 140 -20.62 8.31 7.67
C GLY A 140 -19.97 7.09 7.01
N ARG A 141 -19.24 7.28 5.90
CA ARG A 141 -18.42 6.23 5.26
C ARG A 141 -16.97 6.21 5.76
N ILE A 142 -16.56 7.17 6.59
CA ILE A 142 -15.20 7.25 7.10
C ILE A 142 -15.11 6.48 8.42
N GLY A 143 -14.02 5.73 8.57
CA GLY A 143 -13.75 4.92 9.75
C GLY A 143 -14.56 3.63 9.76
N TYR A 144 -14.37 2.87 10.84
CA TYR A 144 -14.90 1.52 11.02
C TYR A 144 -15.63 1.46 12.35
N SER A 145 -16.80 0.82 12.35
CA SER A 145 -17.51 0.43 13.56
C SER A 145 -16.67 -0.57 14.37
N LEU A 146 -16.98 -0.73 15.65
CA LEU A 146 -16.27 -1.69 16.50
C LEU A 146 -16.36 -3.11 15.93
N ASP A 147 -17.52 -3.53 15.43
CA ASP A 147 -17.71 -4.86 14.85
C ASP A 147 -16.90 -5.04 13.56
N GLU A 148 -16.81 -4.02 12.69
CA GLU A 148 -15.93 -4.05 11.52
C GLU A 148 -14.45 -4.19 11.93
N GLN A 149 -14.01 -3.40 12.92
CA GLN A 149 -12.62 -3.46 13.43
C GLN A 149 -12.29 -4.84 14.00
N VAL A 150 -13.18 -5.41 14.83
CA VAL A 150 -13.03 -6.77 15.38
C VAL A 150 -12.94 -7.79 14.25
N ASN A 151 -13.83 -7.70 13.26
CA ASN A 151 -13.84 -8.63 12.13
C ASN A 151 -12.55 -8.56 11.29
N TYR A 152 -12.03 -7.36 11.02
CA TYR A 152 -10.76 -7.18 10.31
C TYR A 152 -9.58 -7.81 11.06
N VAL A 153 -9.44 -7.50 12.36
CA VAL A 153 -8.32 -8.04 13.17
C VAL A 153 -8.45 -9.55 13.33
N HIS A 154 -9.65 -10.05 13.64
CA HIS A 154 -9.91 -11.49 13.77
C HIS A 154 -9.56 -12.23 12.48
N THR A 155 -10.04 -11.72 11.34
CA THR A 155 -9.80 -12.33 10.03
C THR A 155 -8.31 -12.32 9.70
N ALA A 156 -7.62 -11.19 9.89
CA ALA A 156 -6.19 -11.07 9.61
C ALA A 156 -5.35 -12.07 10.43
N LEU A 157 -5.60 -12.15 11.75
CA LEU A 157 -4.87 -13.04 12.65
C LEU A 157 -5.13 -14.52 12.35
N THR A 158 -6.40 -14.89 12.12
CA THR A 158 -6.78 -16.27 11.83
C THR A 158 -6.24 -16.71 10.47
N MET A 159 -6.31 -15.85 9.45
CA MET A 159 -5.83 -16.13 8.10
C MET A 159 -4.35 -16.50 8.07
N ILE A 160 -3.51 -15.82 8.86
CA ILE A 160 -2.07 -16.09 8.93
C ILE A 160 -1.68 -17.12 10.01
N GLY A 161 -2.65 -17.66 10.75
CA GLY A 161 -2.42 -18.61 11.84
C GLY A 161 -1.86 -18.01 13.14
N LEU A 162 -1.78 -16.67 13.25
CA LEU A 162 -1.31 -15.97 14.45
C LEU A 162 -2.45 -15.82 15.48
N THR A 163 -2.93 -16.93 16.01
CA THR A 163 -4.05 -16.97 16.96
C THR A 163 -3.62 -17.17 18.41
N LYS A 164 -2.36 -17.58 18.62
CA LYS A 164 -1.77 -17.91 19.93
C LYS A 164 -0.31 -17.45 19.95
N THR A 165 0.31 -17.51 21.14
CA THR A 165 1.76 -17.26 21.35
C THR A 165 2.25 -15.94 20.77
N PHE A 166 1.60 -14.85 21.15
CA PHE A 166 1.98 -13.50 20.70
C PHE A 166 3.32 -13.07 21.31
N SER A 167 4.14 -12.42 20.48
CA SER A 167 5.33 -11.70 20.94
C SER A 167 4.95 -10.36 21.56
N ARG A 168 5.88 -9.73 22.29
CA ARG A 168 5.72 -8.35 22.78
C ARG A 168 5.54 -7.35 21.64
N PHE A 169 6.22 -7.58 20.51
CA PHE A 169 6.01 -6.82 19.29
C PHE A 169 5.45 -7.72 18.20
N VAL A 170 4.32 -7.31 17.63
CA VAL A 170 3.80 -7.85 16.39
C VAL A 170 3.90 -6.75 15.34
N LEU A 171 4.79 -6.92 14.37
CA LEU A 171 4.96 -5.92 13.31
C LEU A 171 3.91 -6.14 12.24
N ILE A 172 3.16 -5.10 11.90
CA ILE A 172 2.37 -5.06 10.67
C ILE A 172 3.16 -4.22 9.68
N VAL A 173 3.76 -4.88 8.70
CA VAL A 173 4.70 -4.27 7.77
C VAL A 173 4.00 -4.03 6.43
N GLY A 174 3.72 -2.77 6.11
CA GLY A 174 3.40 -2.37 4.73
C GLY A 174 4.68 -2.25 3.92
N HIS A 175 4.57 -2.14 2.59
CA HIS A 175 5.75 -1.89 1.76
C HIS A 175 5.49 -0.85 0.67
N ASN A 176 6.59 -0.28 0.17
CA ASN A 176 6.65 0.61 -0.98
C ASN A 176 8.03 0.51 -1.65
N GLY A 177 8.15 1.01 -2.87
CA GLY A 177 9.42 1.30 -3.51
C GLY A 177 9.87 2.73 -3.24
N GLN A 178 11.12 3.03 -3.60
CA GLN A 178 11.62 4.40 -3.66
C GLN A 178 12.50 4.57 -4.89
N THR A 179 12.11 5.48 -5.77
CA THR A 179 12.84 5.76 -7.00
C THR A 179 12.68 7.22 -7.37
N GLU A 180 13.69 7.79 -8.00
CA GLU A 180 13.60 9.13 -8.61
C GLU A 180 13.40 8.97 -10.12
N ASN A 181 12.65 9.89 -10.75
CA ASN A 181 12.51 9.99 -12.21
C ASN A 181 12.09 8.68 -12.91
N ASN A 182 11.10 7.98 -12.38
CA ASN A 182 10.66 6.69 -12.91
C ASN A 182 9.15 6.67 -13.15
N PRO A 183 8.70 6.75 -14.43
CA PRO A 183 7.29 6.64 -14.81
C PRO A 183 6.56 5.39 -14.30
N TYR A 184 7.32 4.36 -13.91
CA TYR A 184 6.84 3.08 -13.38
C TYR A 184 7.14 2.90 -11.88
N GLU A 185 7.26 4.00 -11.11
CA GLU A 185 7.41 3.93 -9.65
C GLU A 185 6.32 3.07 -8.99
N SER A 186 5.06 3.21 -9.43
CA SER A 186 3.93 2.44 -8.90
C SER A 186 4.05 0.92 -9.13
N ALA A 187 4.86 0.48 -10.10
CA ALA A 187 5.14 -0.94 -10.32
C ALA A 187 6.17 -1.52 -9.34
N LEU A 188 6.92 -0.66 -8.64
CA LEU A 188 7.79 -1.03 -7.51
C LEU A 188 7.05 -0.94 -6.16
N ASP A 189 5.95 -0.20 -6.12
CA ASP A 189 5.03 -0.17 -4.98
C ASP A 189 4.20 -1.46 -4.88
N CYS A 190 3.29 -1.49 -3.89
CA CYS A 190 2.47 -2.66 -3.66
C CYS A 190 1.41 -2.85 -4.75
N GLY A 191 1.61 -3.85 -5.61
CA GLY A 191 0.62 -4.27 -6.61
C GLY A 191 -0.74 -4.64 -5.99
N ALA A 192 -0.75 -5.23 -4.78
CA ALA A 192 -1.98 -5.54 -4.05
C ALA A 192 -2.71 -4.28 -3.52
N CYS A 193 -2.01 -3.15 -3.40
CA CYS A 193 -2.58 -1.85 -3.03
C CYS A 193 -2.81 -0.94 -4.25
N GLY A 194 -2.79 -1.49 -5.47
CA GLY A 194 -2.97 -0.72 -6.71
C GLY A 194 -1.79 0.19 -7.04
N GLY A 195 -0.57 -0.21 -6.66
CA GLY A 195 0.65 0.55 -6.91
C GLY A 195 0.85 1.75 -5.97
N GLY A 196 0.31 1.66 -4.76
CA GLY A 196 0.56 2.61 -3.67
C GLY A 196 1.22 1.97 -2.46
N SER A 197 1.61 2.81 -1.50
CA SER A 197 2.22 2.35 -0.24
C SER A 197 1.24 1.56 0.63
N GLY A 198 1.69 0.41 1.14
CA GLY A 198 0.95 -0.39 2.13
C GLY A 198 0.90 0.21 3.54
N LEU A 199 1.54 1.37 3.79
CA LEU A 199 1.69 1.94 5.14
C LEU A 199 0.35 2.24 5.83
N VAL A 200 -0.62 2.81 5.11
CA VAL A 200 -1.91 3.20 5.71
C VAL A 200 -2.63 1.98 6.26
N ASN A 201 -2.64 0.87 5.52
CA ASN A 201 -3.24 -0.39 5.94
C ASN A 201 -2.54 -0.93 7.21
N ALA A 202 -1.20 -0.87 7.24
CA ALA A 202 -0.43 -1.31 8.39
C ALA A 202 -0.73 -0.50 9.65
N ARG A 203 -0.81 0.83 9.53
CA ARG A 203 -1.17 1.74 10.64
C ARG A 203 -2.59 1.50 11.14
N VAL A 204 -3.56 1.42 10.22
CA VAL A 204 -4.98 1.20 10.57
C VAL A 204 -5.15 -0.14 11.31
N LEU A 205 -4.61 -1.24 10.78
CA LEU A 205 -4.76 -2.56 11.41
C LEU A 205 -4.05 -2.61 12.78
N SER A 206 -2.87 -2.02 12.90
CA SER A 206 -2.15 -1.93 14.19
C SER A 206 -2.95 -1.15 15.23
N GLN A 207 -3.54 -0.01 14.83
CA GLN A 207 -4.38 0.79 15.73
C GLN A 207 -5.63 0.03 16.15
N MET A 208 -6.32 -0.67 15.24
CA MET A 208 -7.45 -1.53 15.57
C MET A 208 -7.06 -2.62 16.57
N ALA A 209 -5.96 -3.34 16.32
CA ALA A 209 -5.51 -4.47 17.14
C ALA A 209 -5.04 -4.05 18.55
N ASN A 210 -4.66 -2.78 18.74
CA ASN A 210 -4.27 -2.23 20.04
C ASN A 210 -5.44 -1.66 20.86
N LYS A 211 -6.66 -1.56 20.31
CA LYS A 211 -7.81 -1.06 21.06
C LYS A 211 -8.31 -2.09 22.07
N THR A 212 -8.51 -1.65 23.31
CA THR A 212 -9.03 -2.49 24.41
C THR A 212 -10.35 -3.16 24.04
N ALA A 213 -11.33 -2.40 23.54
CA ALA A 213 -12.64 -2.95 23.15
C ALA A 213 -12.55 -4.01 22.04
N VAL A 214 -11.59 -3.87 21.10
CA VAL A 214 -11.35 -4.88 20.07
C VAL A 214 -10.76 -6.14 20.69
N ARG A 215 -9.74 -6.00 21.57
CA ARG A 215 -9.11 -7.13 22.26
C ARG A 215 -10.09 -7.90 23.15
N GLU A 216 -10.96 -7.21 23.88
CA GLU A 216 -12.01 -7.83 24.70
C GLU A 216 -12.95 -8.69 23.85
N ARG A 217 -13.40 -8.18 22.69
CA ARG A 217 -14.25 -8.94 21.77
C ARG A 217 -13.51 -10.08 21.08
N LEU A 218 -12.22 -9.93 20.77
CA LEU A 218 -11.40 -11.02 20.24
C LEU A 218 -11.22 -12.16 21.26
N ALA A 219 -11.12 -11.83 22.55
CA ALA A 219 -11.01 -12.83 23.61
C ALA A 219 -12.26 -13.72 23.68
N THR A 220 -13.47 -13.16 23.51
CA THR A 220 -14.70 -13.95 23.44
C THR A 220 -14.79 -14.82 22.19
N MET A 221 -14.01 -14.50 21.15
CA MET A 221 -13.84 -15.29 19.92
C MET A 221 -12.66 -16.29 20.01
N GLY A 222 -12.01 -16.42 21.16
CA GLY A 222 -10.94 -17.39 21.39
C GLY A 222 -9.53 -16.90 21.05
N ILE A 223 -9.34 -15.61 20.72
CA ILE A 223 -8.03 -15.00 20.49
C ILE A 223 -7.72 -14.03 21.63
N THR A 224 -6.89 -14.48 22.58
CA THR A 224 -6.42 -13.64 23.68
C THR A 224 -5.07 -13.03 23.33
N ILE A 225 -5.04 -11.71 23.17
CA ILE A 225 -3.81 -10.93 22.95
C ILE A 225 -3.29 -10.46 24.31
N PRO A 226 -2.07 -10.83 24.73
CA PRO A 226 -1.47 -10.37 25.98
C PRO A 226 -1.40 -8.86 26.12
N GLU A 227 -1.51 -8.35 27.35
CA GLU A 227 -1.41 -6.90 27.62
C GLU A 227 -0.02 -6.32 27.30
N ASP A 228 1.03 -7.15 27.33
CA ASP A 228 2.39 -6.75 26.95
C ASP A 228 2.71 -6.93 25.46
N THR A 229 1.73 -7.39 24.66
CA THR A 229 1.80 -7.39 23.19
C THR A 229 1.35 -6.05 22.62
N TRP A 230 2.15 -5.48 21.74
CA TRP A 230 1.85 -4.28 20.98
C TRP A 230 2.00 -4.52 19.48
N PHE A 231 0.97 -4.16 18.72
CA PHE A 231 1.00 -4.16 17.27
C PHE A 231 1.65 -2.86 16.79
N LEU A 232 2.77 -2.96 16.07
CA LEU A 232 3.53 -1.80 15.62
C LEU A 232 3.51 -1.72 14.10
N PRO A 233 3.05 -0.59 13.53
CA PRO A 233 3.12 -0.41 12.10
C PRO A 233 4.56 -0.15 11.66
N ALA A 234 4.93 -0.73 10.53
CA ALA A 234 6.22 -0.53 9.90
C ALA A 234 6.08 -0.40 8.39
N LEU A 235 7.07 0.20 7.76
CA LEU A 235 7.20 0.32 6.31
C LEU A 235 8.50 -0.32 5.86
N HIS A 236 8.39 -1.32 4.99
CA HIS A 236 9.53 -1.89 4.27
C HIS A 236 9.68 -1.17 2.92
N ASN A 237 10.81 -0.48 2.74
CA ASN A 237 11.17 0.10 1.45
C ASN A 237 11.97 -0.94 0.66
N THR A 238 11.36 -1.53 -0.36
CA THR A 238 11.91 -2.66 -1.12
C THR A 238 13.18 -2.30 -1.89
N THR A 239 13.31 -1.04 -2.28
CA THR A 239 14.47 -0.58 -3.04
C THR A 239 15.72 -0.45 -2.17
N THR A 240 15.55 -0.18 -0.87
CA THR A 240 16.64 0.02 0.09
C THR A 240 16.79 -1.10 1.12
N ASP A 241 15.82 -2.02 1.16
CA ASP A 241 15.61 -3.06 2.17
C ASP A 241 15.42 -2.51 3.60
N SER A 242 15.22 -1.20 3.77
CA SER A 242 15.06 -0.57 5.07
C SER A 242 13.66 -0.81 5.64
N ILE A 243 13.58 -1.12 6.95
CA ILE A 243 12.31 -1.26 7.66
C ILE A 243 12.22 -0.14 8.70
N GLU A 244 11.31 0.79 8.46
CA GLU A 244 11.02 1.92 9.34
C GLU A 244 9.87 1.57 10.28
N LEU A 245 9.99 1.93 11.57
CA LEU A 245 8.94 1.77 12.57
C LEU A 245 8.19 3.09 12.74
N LEU A 246 6.86 3.05 12.70
CA LEU A 246 6.00 4.24 12.74
C LEU A 246 5.16 4.27 14.03
N ASP A 247 4.54 5.44 14.29
CA ASP A 247 3.64 5.68 15.41
C ASP A 247 4.26 5.35 16.78
N LEU A 248 5.57 5.61 16.91
CA LEU A 248 6.33 5.32 18.14
C LEU A 248 5.92 6.21 19.31
N ASP A 249 5.26 7.34 19.05
CA ASP A 249 4.64 8.21 20.04
C ASP A 249 3.46 7.55 20.77
N LEU A 250 2.86 6.52 20.16
CA LEU A 250 1.79 5.73 20.76
C LEU A 250 2.30 4.53 21.58
N LEU A 251 3.60 4.26 21.57
CA LEU A 251 4.17 3.09 22.21
C LEU A 251 4.09 3.20 23.75
N PRO A 252 3.58 2.18 24.48
CA PRO A 252 3.57 2.20 25.94
C PRO A 252 4.99 2.31 26.53
N PRO A 253 5.22 3.16 27.55
CA PRO A 253 6.56 3.38 28.12
C PRO A 253 7.31 2.11 28.52
N ARG A 254 6.58 1.11 29.04
CA ARG A 254 7.14 -0.20 29.44
C ARG A 254 7.83 -0.97 28.31
N LEU A 255 7.49 -0.69 27.05
CA LEU A 255 8.05 -1.38 25.88
C LEU A 255 9.26 -0.65 25.27
N LEU A 256 9.54 0.59 25.69
CA LEU A 256 10.67 1.37 25.18
C LEU A 256 12.02 0.66 25.38
N VAL A 257 12.16 -0.09 26.48
CA VAL A 257 13.38 -0.84 26.81
C VAL A 257 13.71 -1.92 25.78
N TYR A 258 12.73 -2.39 25.01
CA TYR A 258 12.91 -3.43 23.98
C TYR A 258 13.11 -2.85 22.57
N LEU A 259 12.87 -1.55 22.39
CA LEU A 259 12.84 -0.92 21.07
C LEU A 259 14.21 -0.91 20.39
N ASP A 260 15.28 -0.71 21.15
CA ASP A 260 16.64 -0.67 20.59
C ASP A 260 17.05 -2.04 20.02
N ARG A 261 16.77 -3.13 20.76
CA ARG A 261 17.00 -4.49 20.28
C ARG A 261 16.23 -4.78 18.99
N LEU A 262 14.96 -4.37 18.92
CA LEU A 262 14.15 -4.52 17.71
C LEU A 262 14.76 -3.75 16.53
N ARG A 263 15.07 -2.46 16.71
CA ARG A 263 15.67 -1.61 15.67
C ARG A 263 17.00 -2.15 15.17
N ASN A 264 17.86 -2.63 16.07
CA ASN A 264 19.15 -3.19 15.69
C ASN A 264 18.99 -4.49 14.89
N GLY A 265 18.03 -5.35 15.28
CA GLY A 265 17.67 -6.55 14.50
C GLY A 265 17.17 -6.21 13.10
N LEU A 266 16.26 -5.24 12.97
CA LEU A 266 15.74 -4.79 11.67
C LEU A 266 16.86 -4.20 10.79
N ARG A 267 17.73 -3.35 11.35
CA ARG A 267 18.89 -2.81 10.62
C ARG A 267 19.85 -3.89 10.14
N ALA A 268 20.08 -4.93 10.94
CA ALA A 268 20.91 -6.06 10.54
C ALA A 268 20.24 -6.83 9.39
N ALA A 269 18.94 -7.12 9.50
CA ALA A 269 18.17 -7.77 8.44
C ALA A 269 18.20 -6.97 7.13
N SER A 270 17.99 -5.66 7.18
CA SER A 270 18.07 -4.77 6.01
C SER A 270 19.43 -4.83 5.32
N ARG A 271 20.52 -4.85 6.09
CA ARG A 271 21.89 -4.91 5.53
C ARG A 271 22.18 -6.26 4.87
N LEU A 272 21.72 -7.35 5.48
CA LEU A 272 21.88 -8.70 4.93
C LEU A 272 21.02 -8.89 3.67
N ALA A 273 19.76 -8.44 3.67
CA ALA A 273 18.90 -8.50 2.50
C ALA A 273 19.48 -7.69 1.33
N ALA A 274 20.00 -6.49 1.60
CA ALA A 274 20.70 -5.71 0.58
C ALA A 274 21.95 -6.44 0.04
N ALA A 275 22.70 -7.15 0.89
CA ALA A 275 23.87 -7.93 0.45
C ALA A 275 23.50 -9.08 -0.48
N GLU A 276 22.35 -9.73 -0.26
CA GLU A 276 21.82 -10.80 -1.13
C GLU A 276 21.28 -10.24 -2.45
N ARG A 277 20.57 -9.10 -2.41
CA ARG A 277 19.88 -8.52 -3.56
C ARG A 277 20.82 -7.75 -4.50
N MET A 278 21.75 -6.97 -3.96
CA MET A 278 22.58 -6.05 -4.75
C MET A 278 23.41 -6.73 -5.86
N PRO A 279 24.03 -7.90 -5.66
CA PRO A 279 24.74 -8.60 -6.73
C PRO A 279 23.87 -8.90 -7.95
N LYS A 280 22.56 -9.13 -7.76
CA LYS A 280 21.59 -9.38 -8.84
C LYS A 280 21.39 -8.15 -9.75
N LEU A 281 21.70 -6.93 -9.29
CA LEU A 281 21.56 -5.68 -10.06
C LEU A 281 22.84 -5.27 -10.80
N MET A 282 24.00 -5.81 -10.41
CA MET A 282 25.30 -5.44 -10.96
C MET A 282 25.58 -6.19 -12.26
N SER A 283 26.16 -5.53 -13.26
CA SER A 283 26.61 -6.18 -14.51
C SER A 283 27.58 -7.33 -14.24
N ASN A 284 28.53 -7.13 -13.33
CA ASN A 284 29.45 -8.16 -12.83
C ASN A 284 29.10 -8.49 -11.37
N PRO A 285 28.32 -9.56 -11.12
CA PRO A 285 27.94 -9.97 -9.78
C PRO A 285 29.16 -10.30 -8.94
N ARG A 286 29.19 -9.79 -7.72
CA ARG A 286 30.17 -10.14 -6.69
C ARG A 286 29.52 -9.98 -5.33
N GLU A 287 29.98 -10.75 -4.36
CA GLU A 287 29.59 -10.55 -2.97
C GLU A 287 30.00 -9.15 -2.48
N LEU A 288 29.14 -8.56 -1.67
CA LEU A 288 29.36 -7.24 -1.08
C LEU A 288 29.25 -7.36 0.43
N ASP A 289 30.13 -6.64 1.14
CA ASP A 289 29.95 -6.40 2.57
C ASP A 289 28.54 -5.80 2.83
N PRO A 290 27.77 -6.30 3.81
CA PRO A 290 26.43 -5.82 4.09
C PRO A 290 26.31 -4.30 4.33
N ALA A 291 27.34 -3.66 4.91
CA ALA A 291 27.33 -2.21 5.08
C ALA A 291 27.40 -1.49 3.73
N HIS A 292 28.27 -1.98 2.84
CA HIS A 292 28.45 -1.42 1.52
C HIS A 292 27.22 -1.66 0.64
N ALA A 293 26.68 -2.87 0.61
CA ALA A 293 25.47 -3.19 -0.15
C ALA A 293 24.30 -2.28 0.25
N TYR A 294 24.07 -2.11 1.55
CA TYR A 294 23.02 -1.22 2.07
C TYR A 294 23.21 0.25 1.63
N ARG A 295 24.44 0.78 1.68
CA ARG A 295 24.74 2.14 1.19
C ARG A 295 24.52 2.27 -0.32
N LEU A 296 24.87 1.25 -1.09
CA LEU A 296 24.68 1.24 -2.53
C LEU A 296 23.19 1.20 -2.89
N ALA A 297 22.39 0.37 -2.22
CA ALA A 297 20.94 0.34 -2.39
C ALA A 297 20.30 1.71 -2.14
N HIS A 298 20.69 2.39 -1.05
CA HIS A 298 20.23 3.76 -0.76
C HIS A 298 20.66 4.76 -1.83
N ARG A 299 21.87 4.61 -2.39
CA ARG A 299 22.33 5.47 -3.48
C ARG A 299 21.45 5.31 -4.71
N LEU A 300 21.20 4.07 -5.12
CA LEU A 300 20.41 3.77 -6.33
C LEU A 300 18.96 4.25 -6.19
N ALA A 301 18.37 4.17 -4.99
CA ALA A 301 16.99 4.61 -4.74
C ALA A 301 16.78 6.13 -4.98
N VAL A 302 17.84 6.94 -4.84
CA VAL A 302 17.79 8.40 -5.05
C VAL A 302 18.58 8.87 -6.28
N ASP A 303 19.12 7.93 -7.06
CA ASP A 303 19.83 8.22 -8.30
C ASP A 303 18.83 8.31 -9.45
N TRP A 304 18.52 9.54 -9.85
CA TRP A 304 17.55 9.83 -10.91
C TRP A 304 17.96 9.32 -12.30
N SER A 305 19.22 8.92 -12.49
CA SER A 305 19.69 8.27 -13.72
C SER A 305 19.43 6.76 -13.73
N GLN A 306 19.11 6.17 -12.56
CA GLN A 306 18.94 4.74 -12.41
C GLN A 306 17.58 4.29 -12.94
N THR A 307 17.57 3.67 -14.12
CA THR A 307 16.35 3.13 -14.73
C THR A 307 15.79 1.90 -14.00
N ARG A 308 16.61 1.25 -13.17
CA ARG A 308 16.28 0.04 -12.40
C ARG A 308 16.97 0.03 -11.03
N PRO A 309 16.43 0.70 -10.01
CA PRO A 309 17.04 0.71 -8.68
C PRO A 309 16.82 -0.62 -7.92
N GLU A 310 15.86 -1.42 -8.36
CA GLU A 310 15.63 -2.82 -7.97
C GLU A 310 14.93 -3.60 -9.09
N TRP A 311 14.79 -4.92 -8.92
CA TRP A 311 14.10 -5.80 -9.88
C TRP A 311 12.58 -5.92 -9.66
N GLY A 312 12.04 -5.35 -8.58
CA GLY A 312 10.64 -5.51 -8.22
C GLY A 312 10.28 -6.99 -8.08
N LEU A 313 9.24 -7.43 -8.80
CA LEU A 313 8.69 -8.78 -8.72
C LEU A 313 9.11 -9.68 -9.90
N SER A 314 10.12 -9.26 -10.66
CA SER A 314 10.76 -10.10 -11.68
C SER A 314 11.27 -11.41 -11.08
N GLN A 315 11.25 -12.48 -11.88
CA GLN A 315 11.49 -13.88 -11.48
C GLN A 315 10.45 -14.52 -10.54
N ASN A 316 9.35 -13.85 -10.20
CA ASN A 316 8.26 -14.49 -9.49
C ASN A 316 7.72 -15.70 -10.26
N VAL A 317 7.59 -16.84 -9.58
CA VAL A 317 7.02 -18.08 -10.13
C VAL A 317 5.97 -18.69 -9.23
N TYR A 318 6.10 -18.54 -7.90
CA TYR A 318 5.27 -19.27 -6.95
C TYR A 318 4.39 -18.35 -6.11
N GLY A 319 3.20 -18.83 -5.76
CA GLY A 319 2.42 -18.37 -4.63
C GLY A 319 2.27 -19.54 -3.66
N ILE A 320 3.04 -19.55 -2.57
CA ILE A 320 3.05 -20.64 -1.59
C ILE A 320 2.08 -20.29 -0.47
N ILE A 321 1.01 -21.07 -0.35
CA ILE A 321 -0.02 -20.97 0.67
C ILE A 321 0.20 -22.11 1.67
N GLY A 322 0.80 -21.80 2.81
CA GLY A 322 1.14 -22.81 3.79
C GLY A 322 1.85 -22.25 5.02
N ARG A 323 2.15 -23.11 5.97
CA ARG A 323 2.82 -22.76 7.22
C ARG A 323 4.28 -22.40 6.92
N ARG A 324 4.84 -21.47 7.70
CA ARG A 324 6.25 -21.08 7.57
C ARG A 324 7.21 -22.27 7.66
N SER A 325 6.86 -23.30 8.44
CA SER A 325 7.64 -24.54 8.57
C SER A 325 7.89 -25.27 7.26
N LEU A 326 7.02 -25.12 6.25
CA LEU A 326 7.16 -25.74 4.94
C LEU A 326 8.39 -25.20 4.17
N THR A 327 8.70 -23.92 4.36
CA THR A 327 9.68 -23.21 3.51
C THR A 327 10.86 -22.63 4.29
N GLN A 328 10.93 -22.80 5.62
CA GLN A 328 11.92 -22.10 6.46
C GLN A 328 13.36 -22.56 6.32
N ALA A 329 13.57 -23.79 5.87
CA ALA A 329 14.90 -24.34 5.67
C ALA A 329 15.42 -24.19 4.23
N ALA A 330 14.60 -23.66 3.31
CA ALA A 330 14.95 -23.54 1.91
C ALA A 330 15.31 -22.10 1.55
N ASP A 331 16.37 -21.93 0.76
CA ASP A 331 16.54 -20.71 -0.03
C ASP A 331 15.55 -20.76 -1.19
N LEU A 332 14.70 -19.74 -1.27
CA LEU A 332 13.66 -19.62 -2.30
C LEU A 332 14.03 -18.62 -3.39
N GLU A 333 15.25 -18.08 -3.34
CA GLU A 333 15.86 -17.18 -4.31
C GLU A 333 15.09 -15.87 -4.56
N GLY A 334 14.09 -15.56 -3.74
CA GLY A 334 13.15 -14.43 -3.93
C GLY A 334 12.06 -14.68 -4.98
N ARG A 335 11.85 -15.93 -5.41
CA ARG A 335 10.87 -16.31 -6.44
C ARG A 335 9.42 -16.51 -5.96
N PRO A 336 9.11 -16.81 -4.68
CA PRO A 336 7.74 -16.99 -4.24
C PRO A 336 7.14 -15.76 -3.55
N PHE A 337 5.84 -15.56 -3.73
CA PHE A 337 5.00 -14.94 -2.70
C PHE A 337 4.73 -15.96 -1.61
N LEU A 338 4.90 -15.57 -0.34
CA LEU A 338 4.64 -16.42 0.81
C LEU A 338 3.37 -15.98 1.53
N GLN A 339 2.36 -16.83 1.54
CA GLN A 339 1.12 -16.65 2.27
C GLN A 339 1.06 -17.65 3.43
N SER A 340 1.27 -17.16 4.65
CA SER A 340 1.08 -17.99 5.85
C SER A 340 -0.37 -18.45 5.92
N TYR A 341 -0.57 -19.76 6.07
CA TYR A 341 -1.88 -20.38 6.16
C TYR A 341 -1.79 -21.70 6.93
N ASP A 342 -2.78 -21.99 7.78
CA ASP A 342 -2.90 -23.27 8.48
C ASP A 342 -4.33 -23.79 8.35
N TRP A 343 -4.50 -24.86 7.56
CA TRP A 343 -5.82 -25.46 7.31
C TRP A 343 -6.50 -25.96 8.59
N ARG A 344 -5.75 -26.22 9.66
CA ARG A 344 -6.30 -26.65 10.95
C ARG A 344 -7.04 -25.52 11.67
N CYS A 345 -6.72 -24.27 11.34
CA CYS A 345 -7.43 -23.08 11.80
C CYS A 345 -8.65 -22.74 10.93
N ASP A 346 -8.84 -23.43 9.81
CA ASP A 346 -9.91 -23.19 8.84
C ASP A 346 -10.73 -24.47 8.55
N PRO A 347 -11.47 -25.01 9.53
CA PRO A 347 -12.21 -26.26 9.35
C PRO A 347 -13.26 -26.21 8.22
N LYS A 348 -13.68 -25.01 7.81
CA LYS A 348 -14.69 -24.80 6.75
C LYS A 348 -14.08 -24.48 5.39
N GLY A 349 -12.77 -24.25 5.28
CA GLY A 349 -12.12 -23.85 4.03
C GLY A 349 -12.36 -22.41 3.58
N ARG A 350 -13.02 -21.58 4.39
CA ARG A 350 -13.41 -20.22 4.00
C ARG A 350 -12.22 -19.27 3.91
N LEU A 351 -11.21 -19.46 4.74
CA LEU A 351 -9.98 -18.68 4.68
C LEU A 351 -9.15 -19.08 3.47
N LEU A 352 -9.08 -20.38 3.15
CA LEU A 352 -8.46 -20.83 1.89
C LEU A 352 -9.20 -20.27 0.68
N GLU A 353 -10.52 -20.31 0.65
CA GLU A 353 -11.33 -19.70 -0.41
C GLU A 353 -11.01 -18.20 -0.58
N ASN A 354 -10.93 -17.45 0.53
CA ASN A 354 -10.56 -16.03 0.50
C ASN A 354 -9.12 -15.82 -0.02
N ILE A 355 -8.17 -16.65 0.41
CA ILE A 355 -6.78 -16.60 -0.05
C ILE A 355 -6.69 -16.88 -1.56
N LEU A 356 -7.40 -17.89 -2.04
CA LEU A 356 -7.50 -18.21 -3.46
C LEU A 356 -8.14 -17.05 -4.24
N ALA A 357 -9.25 -16.50 -3.76
CA ALA A 357 -10.02 -15.47 -4.46
C ALA A 357 -9.32 -14.11 -4.52
N ALA A 358 -8.46 -13.77 -3.54
CA ALA A 358 -7.79 -12.48 -3.46
C ALA A 358 -6.26 -12.58 -3.61
N PRO A 359 -5.45 -12.97 -2.58
CA PRO A 359 -4.00 -13.08 -2.71
C PRO A 359 -3.50 -13.85 -3.93
N VAL A 360 -4.07 -15.02 -4.25
CA VAL A 360 -3.60 -15.82 -5.39
C VAL A 360 -3.94 -15.17 -6.73
N VAL A 361 -5.13 -14.59 -6.85
CA VAL A 361 -5.52 -13.83 -8.06
C VAL A 361 -4.63 -12.59 -8.23
N VAL A 362 -4.33 -11.87 -7.16
CA VAL A 362 -3.43 -10.70 -7.23
C VAL A 362 -2.01 -11.14 -7.62
N GLY A 363 -1.49 -12.23 -7.03
CA GLY A 363 -0.21 -12.79 -7.41
C GLY A 363 -0.17 -13.23 -8.88
N GLU A 364 -1.27 -13.76 -9.40
CA GLU A 364 -1.40 -14.13 -10.81
C GLU A 364 -1.42 -12.92 -11.74
N TRP A 365 -2.14 -11.85 -11.39
CA TRP A 365 -2.12 -10.61 -12.17
C TRP A 365 -0.73 -10.01 -12.27
N ILE A 366 0.00 -9.94 -11.15
CA ILE A 366 1.37 -9.45 -11.10
C ILE A 366 2.30 -10.35 -11.92
N ASN A 367 2.17 -11.67 -11.79
CA ASN A 367 2.97 -12.62 -12.55
C ASN A 367 2.71 -12.50 -14.06
N LEU A 368 1.44 -12.36 -14.48
CA LEU A 368 1.09 -12.19 -15.89
C LEU A 368 1.55 -10.85 -16.47
N GLU A 369 1.55 -9.78 -15.67
CA GLU A 369 2.11 -8.49 -16.08
C GLU A 369 3.59 -8.66 -16.50
N HIS A 370 4.37 -9.38 -15.70
CA HIS A 370 5.77 -9.69 -16.01
C HIS A 370 5.89 -10.67 -17.18
N PHE A 371 5.05 -11.72 -17.22
CA PHE A 371 5.01 -12.71 -18.29
C PHE A 371 4.82 -12.06 -19.66
N PHE A 372 3.72 -11.30 -19.84
CA PHE A 372 3.38 -10.72 -21.14
C PHE A 372 4.37 -9.62 -21.54
N SER A 373 4.83 -8.81 -20.58
CA SER A 373 5.86 -7.80 -20.82
C SER A 373 7.20 -8.40 -21.24
N THR A 374 7.47 -9.65 -20.85
CA THR A 374 8.68 -10.39 -21.24
C THR A 374 8.52 -11.03 -22.62
N VAL A 375 7.39 -11.69 -22.88
CA VAL A 375 7.14 -12.43 -24.13
C VAL A 375 7.07 -11.49 -25.34
N ASP A 376 6.39 -10.35 -25.20
CA ASP A 376 6.26 -9.37 -26.27
C ASP A 376 6.28 -7.95 -25.70
N ASN A 377 7.48 -7.46 -25.37
CA ASN A 377 7.63 -6.13 -24.77
C ASN A 377 7.16 -4.99 -25.70
N ALA A 378 7.17 -5.22 -27.02
CA ALA A 378 6.80 -4.19 -27.99
C ALA A 378 5.29 -3.89 -27.96
N HIS A 379 4.46 -4.92 -27.82
CA HIS A 379 2.99 -4.79 -27.82
C HIS A 379 2.37 -4.91 -26.43
N MET A 380 2.91 -5.79 -25.59
CA MET A 380 2.38 -6.10 -24.24
C MET A 380 3.22 -5.51 -23.11
N GLY A 381 4.37 -4.92 -23.43
CA GLY A 381 5.18 -4.13 -22.50
C GLY A 381 5.08 -2.63 -22.79
N SER A 382 6.11 -1.90 -22.40
CA SER A 382 6.21 -0.46 -22.71
C SER A 382 7.48 -0.04 -23.46
N GLY A 383 8.32 -0.97 -23.89
CA GLY A 383 9.58 -0.65 -24.55
C GLY A 383 10.61 -0.08 -23.57
N SER A 384 11.44 0.87 -24.02
CA SER A 384 12.51 1.43 -23.20
C SER A 384 12.03 2.63 -22.38
N LYS A 385 12.34 2.63 -21.08
CA LYS A 385 12.09 3.77 -20.17
C LYS A 385 12.69 5.11 -20.65
N ALA A 386 13.73 5.07 -21.49
CA ALA A 386 14.53 6.24 -21.86
C ALA A 386 13.77 7.38 -22.54
N TYR A 387 12.63 7.10 -23.16
CA TYR A 387 11.84 8.06 -23.94
C TYR A 387 10.35 8.00 -23.61
N HIS A 388 10.03 7.58 -22.38
CA HIS A 388 8.65 7.53 -21.89
C HIS A 388 8.13 8.91 -21.50
N ASN A 389 6.92 9.21 -21.96
CA ASN A 389 6.11 10.33 -21.49
C ASN A 389 4.92 9.75 -20.73
N VAL A 390 4.73 10.16 -19.47
CA VAL A 390 3.58 9.73 -18.66
C VAL A 390 2.30 10.30 -19.26
N ALA A 391 1.35 9.42 -19.59
CA ALA A 391 0.08 9.78 -20.21
C ALA A 391 -1.08 9.32 -19.33
N GLY A 392 -1.94 10.26 -18.93
CA GLY A 392 -3.15 9.97 -18.14
C GLY A 392 -2.93 9.43 -16.72
N ARG A 393 -1.67 9.21 -16.28
CA ARG A 393 -1.29 8.56 -15.01
C ARG A 393 -1.66 7.07 -14.91
N PHE A 394 -1.95 6.42 -16.03
CA PHE A 394 -2.22 4.98 -16.09
C PHE A 394 -1.45 4.26 -17.20
N GLY A 395 -0.58 4.97 -17.91
CA GLY A 395 0.30 4.41 -18.93
C GLY A 395 1.34 5.41 -19.41
N VAL A 396 2.08 5.02 -20.44
CA VAL A 396 3.12 5.84 -21.05
C VAL A 396 2.99 5.86 -22.57
N MET A 397 3.47 6.94 -23.18
CA MET A 397 3.73 7.02 -24.61
C MET A 397 5.25 7.00 -24.84
N THR A 398 5.67 6.38 -25.92
CA THR A 398 7.04 6.42 -26.45
C THR A 398 7.21 7.63 -27.37
N GLY A 399 8.12 8.54 -27.02
CA GLY A 399 8.38 9.75 -27.80
C GLY A 399 7.15 10.66 -27.93
N ASN A 400 7.07 11.40 -29.03
CA ASN A 400 6.03 12.42 -29.23
C ASN A 400 4.70 11.84 -29.76
N LEU A 401 4.75 10.68 -30.44
CA LEU A 401 3.58 10.05 -31.05
C LEU A 401 3.75 8.53 -30.99
N SER A 402 2.86 7.85 -30.27
CA SER A 402 2.75 6.39 -30.19
C SER A 402 1.44 6.00 -29.54
N ASP A 403 1.10 4.71 -29.62
CA ASP A 403 0.00 4.17 -28.82
C ASP A 403 0.30 4.24 -27.33
N LEU A 404 -0.76 4.31 -26.53
CA LEU A 404 -0.65 4.22 -25.08
C LEU A 404 -0.21 2.80 -24.67
N ARG A 405 0.81 2.72 -23.81
CA ARG A 405 1.37 1.46 -23.32
C ARG A 405 1.18 1.33 -21.81
N THR A 406 0.71 0.18 -21.37
CA THR A 406 0.38 -0.10 -19.95
C THR A 406 1.24 -1.19 -19.31
N GLY A 407 1.97 -1.99 -20.10
CA GLY A 407 2.83 -3.05 -19.59
C GLY A 407 4.19 -2.56 -19.06
N LEU A 408 5.01 -3.49 -18.57
CA LEU A 408 6.30 -3.17 -17.98
C LEU A 408 7.37 -2.85 -19.03
N PRO A 409 8.31 -1.96 -18.71
CA PRO A 409 9.40 -1.63 -19.60
C PRO A 409 10.44 -2.74 -19.65
N MET A 410 11.18 -2.77 -20.76
CA MET A 410 12.26 -3.72 -21.00
C MET A 410 13.29 -3.75 -19.85
N GLN A 411 13.58 -2.60 -19.22
CA GLN A 411 14.52 -2.52 -18.09
C GLN A 411 14.06 -3.31 -16.85
N THR A 412 12.76 -3.57 -16.69
CA THR A 412 12.21 -4.35 -15.57
C THR A 412 12.31 -5.85 -15.81
N VAL A 413 12.15 -6.29 -17.07
CA VAL A 413 12.00 -7.72 -17.41
C VAL A 413 13.20 -8.31 -18.16
N MET A 414 14.07 -7.48 -18.73
CA MET A 414 15.26 -7.90 -19.46
C MET A 414 16.56 -7.48 -18.78
N ARG A 415 17.60 -8.29 -18.97
CA ARG A 415 19.00 -8.00 -18.64
C ARG A 415 19.85 -8.26 -19.87
N GLU A 416 20.55 -7.23 -20.34
CA GLU A 416 21.51 -7.36 -21.46
C GLU A 416 20.88 -8.02 -22.71
N GLY A 417 19.64 -7.65 -23.02
CA GLY A 417 18.89 -8.17 -24.17
C GLY A 417 18.29 -9.57 -23.97
N ARG A 418 18.48 -10.21 -22.81
CA ARG A 418 17.88 -11.51 -22.47
C ARG A 418 16.80 -11.37 -21.40
N PRO A 419 15.78 -12.25 -21.39
CA PRO A 419 14.82 -12.31 -20.30
C PRO A 419 15.53 -12.52 -18.95
N TYR A 420 15.31 -11.59 -18.02
CA TYR A 420 15.68 -11.77 -16.61
C TYR A 420 14.53 -12.42 -15.86
N HIS A 421 13.30 -11.95 -16.11
CA HIS A 421 12.11 -12.69 -15.73
C HIS A 421 11.91 -13.83 -16.72
N GLU A 422 11.94 -15.06 -16.24
CA GLU A 422 11.51 -16.22 -17.03
C GLU A 422 10.00 -16.15 -17.17
N PRO A 423 9.42 -16.14 -18.39
CA PRO A 423 7.98 -16.03 -18.58
C PRO A 423 7.29 -17.33 -18.18
N MET A 424 7.15 -17.52 -16.87
CA MET A 424 6.52 -18.65 -16.22
C MET A 424 5.19 -18.20 -15.63
N ARG A 425 4.16 -19.01 -15.82
CA ARG A 425 2.85 -18.78 -15.19
C ARG A 425 2.92 -19.15 -13.72
N LEU A 426 2.16 -18.43 -12.88
CA LEU A 426 2.14 -18.63 -11.44
C LEU A 426 1.83 -20.10 -11.06
N ILE A 427 2.66 -20.65 -10.18
CA ILE A 427 2.44 -21.92 -9.51
C ILE A 427 1.87 -21.64 -8.11
N ALA A 428 0.58 -21.91 -7.92
CA ALA A 428 -0.06 -21.86 -6.61
C ALA A 428 0.18 -23.19 -5.87
N LEU A 429 1.10 -23.17 -4.90
CA LEU A 429 1.42 -24.34 -4.07
C LEU A 429 0.65 -24.23 -2.75
N ILE A 430 -0.22 -25.20 -2.46
CA ILE A 430 -1.15 -25.18 -1.33
C ILE A 430 -0.82 -26.32 -0.36
N GLU A 431 -0.49 -25.98 0.88
CA GLU A 431 -0.30 -26.95 1.97
C GLU A 431 -1.62 -27.22 2.68
N ALA A 432 -2.33 -28.27 2.26
CA ALA A 432 -3.58 -28.72 2.88
C ALA A 432 -3.93 -30.15 2.42
N PRO A 433 -4.83 -30.86 3.12
CA PRO A 433 -5.36 -32.14 2.63
C PRO A 433 -5.93 -32.01 1.22
N LEU A 434 -5.68 -32.98 0.34
CA LEU A 434 -6.02 -32.89 -1.08
C LEU A 434 -7.50 -32.59 -1.31
N ASP A 435 -8.39 -33.34 -0.66
CA ASP A 435 -9.83 -33.14 -0.80
C ASP A 435 -10.28 -31.77 -0.28
N PHE A 436 -9.60 -31.25 0.75
CA PHE A 436 -9.88 -29.94 1.32
C PHE A 436 -9.50 -28.82 0.34
N ALA A 437 -8.27 -28.85 -0.18
CA ALA A 437 -7.81 -27.89 -1.18
C ALA A 437 -8.62 -27.98 -2.48
N GLY A 438 -8.92 -29.21 -2.92
CA GLY A 438 -9.75 -29.48 -4.09
C GLY A 438 -11.14 -28.85 -3.97
N ARG A 439 -11.82 -29.00 -2.82
CA ARG A 439 -13.13 -28.35 -2.59
C ARG A 439 -13.04 -26.82 -2.63
N ALA A 440 -12.05 -26.23 -1.95
CA ALA A 440 -11.86 -24.78 -1.94
C ALA A 440 -11.55 -24.22 -3.35
N LEU A 441 -10.77 -24.94 -4.16
CA LEU A 441 -10.51 -24.55 -5.54
C LEU A 441 -11.79 -24.62 -6.39
N GLN A 442 -12.63 -25.62 -6.19
CA GLN A 442 -13.89 -25.77 -6.93
C GLN A 442 -14.95 -24.72 -6.55
N SER A 443 -14.95 -24.21 -5.31
CA SER A 443 -15.90 -23.19 -4.87
C SER A 443 -15.56 -21.78 -5.38
N VAL A 444 -14.29 -21.51 -5.70
CA VAL A 444 -13.85 -20.20 -6.24
C VAL A 444 -13.81 -20.23 -7.77
N VAL A 445 -14.96 -19.95 -8.40
CA VAL A 445 -15.16 -20.02 -9.87
C VAL A 445 -14.06 -19.33 -10.68
N LYS A 446 -13.66 -18.12 -10.29
CA LYS A 446 -12.62 -17.36 -11.00
C LYS A 446 -11.27 -18.09 -11.01
N VAL A 447 -10.85 -18.61 -9.86
CA VAL A 447 -9.58 -19.35 -9.71
C VAL A 447 -9.66 -20.68 -10.44
N LYS A 448 -10.78 -21.39 -10.32
CA LYS A 448 -11.04 -22.61 -11.10
C LYS A 448 -10.84 -22.39 -12.59
N ASN A 449 -11.37 -21.29 -13.15
CA ASN A 449 -11.21 -20.97 -14.57
C ASN A 449 -9.76 -20.66 -14.95
N LEU A 450 -9.03 -19.94 -14.10
CA LEU A 450 -7.60 -19.67 -14.32
C LEU A 450 -6.78 -20.97 -14.30
N VAL A 451 -7.09 -21.89 -13.38
CA VAL A 451 -6.40 -23.18 -13.28
C VAL A 451 -6.74 -24.09 -14.46
N LEU A 452 -8.02 -24.21 -14.83
CA LEU A 452 -8.45 -25.01 -15.99
C LEU A 452 -7.94 -24.46 -17.32
N GLY A 453 -7.87 -23.13 -17.46
CA GLY A 453 -7.25 -22.45 -18.61
C GLY A 453 -5.72 -22.52 -18.61
N GLY A 454 -5.12 -23.08 -17.56
CA GLY A 454 -3.68 -23.19 -17.39
C GLY A 454 -2.97 -21.86 -17.12
N TRP A 455 -3.68 -20.79 -16.77
CA TRP A 455 -3.10 -19.51 -16.35
C TRP A 455 -2.49 -19.56 -14.95
N ILE A 456 -2.98 -20.49 -14.11
CA ILE A 456 -2.36 -20.88 -12.85
C ILE A 456 -2.08 -22.38 -12.88
N ARG A 457 -0.90 -22.78 -12.40
CA ARG A 457 -0.59 -24.18 -12.09
C ARG A 457 -0.86 -24.43 -10.61
N ALA A 458 -1.84 -25.28 -10.29
CA ALA A 458 -2.15 -25.62 -8.90
C ALA A 458 -1.39 -26.89 -8.47
N ILE A 459 -0.66 -26.80 -7.36
CA ILE A 459 0.01 -27.92 -6.70
C ILE A 459 -0.51 -27.99 -5.28
N VAL A 460 -0.94 -29.16 -4.83
CA VAL A 460 -1.29 -29.42 -3.43
C VAL A 460 -0.23 -30.30 -2.81
N ILE A 461 0.31 -29.87 -1.68
CA ILE A 461 1.18 -30.68 -0.82
C ILE A 461 0.33 -31.15 0.34
N ASP A 462 0.02 -32.44 0.41
CA ASP A 462 -0.87 -33.00 1.43
C ASP A 462 -0.09 -33.43 2.70
N PRO A 463 -0.15 -32.67 3.81
CA PRO A 463 0.57 -33.00 5.03
C PRO A 463 0.03 -34.25 5.74
N THR A 464 -1.18 -34.71 5.42
CA THR A 464 -1.79 -35.93 5.98
C THR A 464 -1.36 -37.20 5.24
N GLN A 465 -0.79 -37.04 4.04
CA GLN A 465 -0.28 -38.14 3.22
C GLN A 465 1.24 -38.07 3.05
N GLY A 466 1.96 -37.63 4.08
CA GLY A 466 3.43 -37.56 4.06
C GLY A 466 3.98 -36.49 3.11
N TYR A 467 3.26 -35.38 2.92
CA TYR A 467 3.64 -34.26 2.05
C TYR A 467 3.79 -34.65 0.56
N LYS A 468 3.00 -35.62 0.10
CA LYS A 468 2.90 -35.98 -1.32
C LYS A 468 2.43 -34.79 -2.17
N PRO A 469 3.10 -34.51 -3.32
CA PRO A 469 2.66 -33.47 -4.24
C PRO A 469 1.61 -33.99 -5.23
N PHE A 470 0.54 -33.23 -5.38
CA PHE A 470 -0.52 -33.46 -6.36
C PHE A 470 -0.60 -32.27 -7.30
N VAL A 471 -0.55 -32.51 -8.61
CA VAL A 471 -0.65 -31.47 -9.62
C VAL A 471 -2.02 -31.55 -10.28
N TYR A 472 -2.69 -30.40 -10.43
CA TYR A 472 -3.95 -30.36 -11.15
C TYR A 472 -3.72 -30.27 -12.66
N ASN A 473 -4.08 -31.32 -13.40
CA ASN A 473 -3.97 -31.43 -14.84
C ASN A 473 -5.28 -31.95 -15.45
N ASN A 474 -5.76 -31.32 -16.52
CA ASN A 474 -6.93 -31.76 -17.29
C ASN A 474 -8.18 -32.07 -16.44
N GLY A 475 -8.39 -31.32 -15.36
CA GLY A 475 -9.54 -31.50 -14.48
C GLY A 475 -9.37 -32.56 -13.38
N GLN A 476 -8.19 -33.17 -13.27
CA GLN A 476 -7.89 -34.22 -12.29
C GLN A 476 -6.63 -33.89 -11.49
N TRP A 477 -6.55 -34.43 -10.28
CA TRP A 477 -5.34 -34.38 -9.46
C TRP A 477 -4.47 -35.61 -9.77
N GLU A 478 -3.25 -35.36 -10.23
CA GLU A 478 -2.25 -36.39 -10.49
C GLU A 478 -1.20 -36.37 -9.37
N GLU A 479 -1.00 -37.49 -8.69
CA GLU A 479 0.15 -37.65 -7.80
C GLU A 479 1.44 -37.55 -8.62
N ARG A 480 2.40 -36.77 -8.13
CA ARG A 480 3.76 -36.74 -8.67
C ARG A 480 4.69 -37.37 -7.65
N ALA A 481 5.69 -38.10 -8.14
CA ALA A 481 6.80 -38.49 -7.27
C ALA A 481 7.43 -37.21 -6.70
N PRO A 482 7.82 -37.20 -5.40
CA PRO A 482 8.62 -36.10 -4.88
C PRO A 482 9.83 -35.91 -5.80
N LEU A 483 10.08 -34.68 -6.24
CA LEU A 483 11.34 -34.34 -6.89
C LEU A 483 12.41 -34.41 -5.80
N VAL A 484 12.93 -35.61 -5.56
CA VAL A 484 14.18 -35.77 -4.81
C VAL A 484 15.25 -35.03 -5.62
N PRO A 485 16.07 -34.16 -5.02
CA PRO A 485 17.21 -33.62 -5.74
C PRO A 485 17.99 -34.80 -6.29
N GLN A 486 18.19 -34.86 -7.61
CA GLN A 486 19.10 -35.84 -8.19
C GLN A 486 20.43 -35.69 -7.45
N THR A 487 20.88 -36.77 -6.83
CA THR A 487 22.21 -36.79 -6.23
C THR A 487 23.23 -36.57 -7.34
N GLN A 488 24.38 -35.97 -7.02
CA GLN A 488 25.42 -35.69 -8.02
C GLN A 488 25.90 -36.97 -8.76
N GLU A 489 25.63 -38.15 -8.19
CA GLU A 489 25.82 -39.48 -8.81
C GLU A 489 24.84 -39.77 -9.96
N ASP A 490 23.61 -39.25 -9.93
CA ASP A 490 22.58 -39.46 -10.98
C ASP A 490 22.78 -38.59 -12.22
N LEU A 491 23.64 -37.56 -12.13
CA LEU A 491 23.98 -36.66 -13.24
C LEU A 491 25.21 -37.13 -14.04
N VAL A 492 25.92 -38.13 -13.55
CA VAL A 492 27.15 -38.68 -14.18
C VAL A 492 26.91 -40.11 -14.73
N ALA A 493 25.77 -40.72 -14.44
CA ALA A 493 25.28 -41.94 -15.08
C ALA A 493 24.41 -41.61 -16.30
#